data_AF-A0A8S4R1A1-F1
#
_entry.id   AF-A0A8S4R1A1-F1
#
_cell.length_a   1.000
_cell.length_b   1.000
_cell.length_c   1.000
_cell.angle_alpha   90.00
_cell.angle_beta   90.00
_cell.angle_gamma   90.00
#
_symmetry.space_group_name_H-M   'P 1'
#
loop_
_entity.id
_entity.type
_entity.pdbx_description
1 polymer ?
#
loop_
_entity_poly.entity_id
_entity_poly.type
_entity_poly.pdbx_seq_one_letter_code
_entity_poly.pdbx_strand_id
1 'polypeptide(L)'
;MPKLLYFPVISSAEDLTTVLTRSLDKMFIYDLIKPYVGAELVAASVPVWKRNRRMLDMAFKPHILDGYLELFNQQAVRLTGIMANHVHNEMDFTNVITRNVLETISPTQVLVLFLFCLSLYCTHTFYIN
;
A
#
# COMPACT_ATOMS: atom_id res chain seq x y z
N MET A 1 -30.67 -19.85 -0.26
CA MET A 1 -30.26 -19.90 1.16
C MET A 1 -29.25 -18.79 1.40
N PRO A 2 -29.51 -17.82 2.30
CA PRO A 2 -28.56 -16.75 2.53
C PRO A 2 -27.33 -17.36 3.21
N LYS A 3 -26.16 -17.27 2.58
CA LYS A 3 -24.89 -17.62 3.21
C LYS A 3 -24.66 -16.60 4.33
N LEU A 4 -24.79 -17.02 5.58
CA LEU A 4 -24.34 -16.21 6.72
C LEU A 4 -22.84 -15.94 6.52
N LEU A 5 -22.49 -14.67 6.31
CA LEU A 5 -21.11 -14.24 6.21
C LEU A 5 -20.50 -14.27 7.61
N TYR A 6 -19.75 -15.32 7.91
CA TYR A 6 -18.95 -15.42 9.12
C TYR A 6 -17.63 -14.68 8.91
N PHE A 7 -17.35 -13.67 9.74
CA PHE A 7 -16.12 -12.89 9.72
C PHE A 7 -15.26 -13.27 10.93
N PRO A 8 -14.34 -14.23 10.80
CA PRO A 8 -13.43 -14.54 11.88
C PRO A 8 -12.49 -13.36 12.13
N VAL A 9 -12.44 -12.88 13.38
CA VAL A 9 -11.40 -11.95 13.83
C VAL A 9 -10.21 -12.78 14.27
N ILE A 10 -9.09 -12.63 13.57
CA ILE A 10 -7.86 -13.36 13.87
C ILE A 10 -6.95 -12.42 14.67
N SER A 11 -6.63 -12.82 15.90
CA SER A 11 -5.76 -12.05 16.80
C SER A 11 -4.39 -12.72 17.04
N SER A 12 -4.25 -13.99 16.66
CA SER A 12 -2.99 -14.74 16.77
C SER A 12 -2.13 -14.54 15.52
N ALA A 13 -0.82 -14.35 15.71
CA ALA A 13 0.13 -14.19 14.61
C ALA A 13 0.26 -15.46 13.75
N GLU A 14 0.18 -16.65 14.36
CA GLU A 14 0.32 -17.94 13.65
C GLU A 14 -0.88 -18.25 12.76
N ASP A 15 -2.09 -17.94 13.26
CA ASP A 15 -3.33 -18.08 12.49
C ASP A 15 -3.36 -17.08 11.34
N LEU A 16 -2.95 -15.83 11.61
CA LEU A 16 -2.88 -14.77 10.61
C LEU A 16 -1.93 -15.19 9.49
N THR A 17 -0.77 -15.73 9.86
CA THR A 17 0.24 -16.27 8.94
C THR A 17 -0.35 -17.36 8.04
N THR A 18 -1.01 -18.34 8.65
CA THR A 18 -1.61 -19.47 7.93
C THR A 18 -2.67 -18.99 6.93
N VAL A 19 -3.54 -18.06 7.34
CA VAL A 19 -4.60 -17.53 6.48
C VAL A 19 -4.03 -16.70 5.33
N LEU A 20 -3.10 -15.78 5.60
CA LEU A 20 -2.50 -14.91 4.57
C LEU A 20 -1.71 -15.69 3.52
N THR A 21 -1.15 -16.85 3.89
CA THR A 21 -0.34 -17.67 2.96
C THR A 21 -1.19 -18.63 2.15
N ARG A 22 -2.17 -19.28 2.78
CA ARG A 22 -2.95 -20.35 2.16
C ARG A 22 -4.23 -19.87 1.47
N SER A 23 -4.77 -18.73 1.90
CA SER A 23 -6.03 -18.18 1.40
C SER A 23 -5.77 -16.92 0.58
N LEU A 24 -5.36 -17.11 -0.66
CA LEU A 24 -5.08 -16.00 -1.59
C LEU A 24 -6.34 -15.49 -2.31
N ASP A 25 -7.46 -16.20 -2.18
CA ASP A 25 -8.73 -15.78 -2.76
C ASP A 25 -9.24 -14.52 -2.06
N LYS A 26 -9.62 -13.54 -2.89
CA LYS A 26 -10.05 -12.23 -2.41
C LYS A 26 -11.47 -12.33 -1.83
N MET A 27 -11.68 -11.69 -0.69
CA MET A 27 -13.01 -11.55 -0.09
C MET A 27 -13.91 -10.66 -0.96
N PHE A 28 -15.23 -10.80 -0.81
CA PHE A 28 -16.24 -10.02 -1.54
C PHE A 28 -16.05 -8.49 -1.47
N ILE A 29 -15.36 -7.98 -0.44
CA ILE A 29 -15.03 -6.55 -0.29
C ILE A 29 -14.22 -6.05 -1.51
N TYR A 30 -13.38 -6.90 -2.09
CA TYR A 30 -12.62 -6.55 -3.28
C TYR A 30 -13.50 -6.38 -4.52
N ASP A 31 -14.67 -7.02 -4.60
CA ASP A 31 -15.63 -6.81 -5.68
C ASP A 31 -16.27 -5.41 -5.61
N LEU A 32 -16.39 -4.83 -4.41
CA LEU A 32 -16.86 -3.45 -4.22
C LEU A 32 -15.83 -2.41 -4.66
N ILE A 33 -14.54 -2.74 -4.57
CA ILE A 33 -13.42 -1.84 -4.93
C ILE A 33 -13.08 -1.95 -6.43
N LYS A 34 -13.37 -3.10 -7.04
CA LYS A 34 -13.14 -3.40 -8.46
C LYS A 34 -13.62 -2.35 -9.46
N PRO A 35 -14.81 -1.71 -9.33
CA PRO A 35 -15.24 -0.66 -10.26
C PRO A 35 -14.43 0.63 -10.16
N TYR A 36 -13.79 0.90 -9.02
CA TYR A 36 -13.01 2.13 -8.81
C TYR A 36 -11.53 1.97 -9.17
N VAL A 37 -10.96 0.78 -8.95
CA VAL A 37 -9.51 0.53 -9.07
C VAL A 37 -9.18 -0.42 -10.25
N GLY A 38 -10.20 -1.03 -10.85
CA GLY A 38 -10.03 -2.03 -11.90
C GLY A 38 -9.73 -3.43 -11.37
N ALA A 39 -9.89 -4.42 -12.25
CA ALA A 39 -9.72 -5.85 -11.94
C ALA A 39 -8.26 -6.34 -12.07
N GLU A 40 -7.32 -5.44 -12.28
CA GLU A 40 -5.96 -5.81 -12.68
C GLU A 40 -4.99 -5.86 -11.52
N LEU A 41 -5.36 -5.30 -10.36
CA LEU A 41 -4.36 -4.99 -9.34
C LEU A 41 -4.68 -5.57 -7.97
N VAL A 42 -5.40 -4.81 -7.16
CA VAL A 42 -5.73 -5.14 -5.78
C VAL A 42 -6.92 -6.11 -5.75
N ALA A 43 -7.86 -5.95 -6.68
CA ALA A 43 -9.04 -6.81 -6.88
C ALA A 43 -8.84 -7.87 -7.99
N ALA A 44 -7.59 -8.15 -8.37
CA ALA A 44 -7.27 -9.15 -9.37
C ALA A 44 -7.44 -10.58 -8.88
N SER A 45 -7.72 -11.50 -9.81
CA SER A 45 -7.64 -12.94 -9.54
C SER A 45 -6.22 -13.33 -9.15
N VAL A 46 -6.08 -14.39 -8.35
CA VAL A 46 -4.78 -14.89 -7.85
C VAL A 46 -3.68 -14.98 -8.94
N PRO A 47 -3.91 -15.54 -10.15
CA PRO A 47 -2.85 -15.61 -11.16
C PRO A 47 -2.44 -14.24 -11.71
N VAL A 48 -3.39 -13.33 -11.93
CA VAL A 48 -3.11 -11.96 -12.40
C VAL A 48 -2.39 -11.17 -11.31
N TRP A 49 -2.85 -11.27 -10.06
CA TRP A 49 -2.18 -10.70 -8.90
C TRP A 49 -0.73 -11.20 -8.76
N LYS A 50 -0.49 -12.51 -8.87
CA LYS A 50 0.87 -13.08 -8.81
C LYS A 50 1.78 -12.54 -9.91
N ARG A 51 1.29 -12.43 -11.14
CA ARG A 51 2.05 -11.86 -12.27
C ARG A 51 2.38 -10.39 -12.01
N ASN A 52 1.41 -9.60 -11.61
CA ASN A 52 1.59 -8.18 -11.37
C ASN A 52 2.51 -7.95 -10.16
N ARG A 53 2.37 -8.75 -9.10
CA ARG A 53 3.25 -8.76 -7.94
C ARG A 53 4.72 -8.96 -8.32
N ARG A 54 5.02 -9.93 -9.18
CA ARG A 54 6.39 -10.15 -9.68
C ARG A 54 6.96 -8.93 -10.40
N MET A 55 6.15 -8.24 -11.22
CA MET A 55 6.59 -7.04 -11.91
C MET A 55 6.92 -5.90 -10.93
N LEU A 56 6.14 -5.75 -9.87
CA LEU A 56 6.40 -4.75 -8.83
C LEU A 56 7.62 -5.08 -7.99
N ASP A 57 7.80 -6.35 -7.62
CA ASP A 57 8.99 -6.78 -6.87
C ASP A 57 10.27 -6.41 -7.62
N MET A 58 10.23 -6.43 -8.96
CA MET A 58 11.33 -5.94 -9.78
C MET A 58 11.47 -4.40 -9.76
N ALA A 59 10.36 -3.67 -9.74
CA ALA A 59 10.33 -2.20 -9.68
C ALA A 59 10.74 -1.64 -8.30
N PHE A 60 10.68 -2.44 -7.24
CA PHE A 60 11.12 -2.09 -5.89
C PHE A 60 12.43 -2.75 -5.46
N LYS A 61 13.23 -3.23 -6.42
CA LYS A 61 14.58 -3.67 -6.08
C LYS A 61 15.37 -2.47 -5.51
N PRO A 62 16.26 -2.69 -4.52
CA PRO A 62 16.99 -1.61 -3.85
C PRO A 62 17.65 -0.60 -4.80
N HIS A 63 18.29 -1.07 -5.87
CA HIS A 63 18.93 -0.20 -6.87
C HIS A 63 17.97 0.75 -7.62
N ILE A 64 16.68 0.39 -7.73
CA ILE A 64 15.65 1.28 -8.31
C ILE A 64 15.17 2.27 -7.25
N LEU A 65 15.04 1.81 -6.00
CA LEU A 65 14.67 2.65 -4.86
C LEU A 65 15.68 3.78 -4.61
N ASP A 66 16.96 3.51 -4.84
CA ASP A 66 18.02 4.53 -4.74
C ASP A 66 17.75 5.73 -5.66
N GLY A 67 17.14 5.50 -6.83
CA GLY A 67 16.72 6.56 -7.76
C GLY A 67 15.56 7.43 -7.24
N TYR A 68 14.77 6.92 -6.29
CA TYR A 68 13.67 7.70 -5.67
C TYR A 68 14.11 8.47 -4.43
N LEU A 69 15.27 8.13 -3.84
CA LEU A 69 15.76 8.80 -2.62
C LEU A 69 15.94 10.30 -2.81
N GLU A 70 16.40 10.74 -3.98
CA GLU A 70 16.55 12.17 -4.28
C GLU A 70 15.20 12.90 -4.21
N LEU A 71 14.16 12.32 -4.80
CA LEU A 71 12.81 12.87 -4.77
C LEU A 71 12.22 12.87 -3.36
N PHE A 72 12.42 11.80 -2.58
CA PHE A 72 11.99 11.76 -1.18
C PHE A 72 12.69 12.81 -0.34
N ASN A 73 13.99 13.03 -0.55
CA ASN A 73 14.75 14.06 0.16
C ASN A 73 14.25 15.47 -0.21
N GLN A 74 13.98 15.74 -1.49
CA GLN A 74 13.42 17.02 -1.93
C GLN A 74 12.05 17.29 -1.28
N GLN A 75 11.17 16.28 -1.23
CA GLN A 75 9.86 16.42 -0.59
C GLN A 75 9.96 16.54 0.94
N ALA A 76 10.92 15.85 1.57
CA ALA A 76 11.18 15.99 3.00
C ALA A 76 11.63 17.42 3.36
N VAL A 77 12.55 18.01 2.59
CA VAL A 77 12.99 19.41 2.75
C VAL A 77 11.83 20.38 2.57
N ARG A 78 10.96 20.14 1.58
CA ARG A 78 9.78 20.97 1.36
C ARG A 78 8.78 20.87 2.51
N LEU A 79 8.54 19.65 3.01
CA LEU A 79 7.65 19.40 4.13
C LEU A 79 8.14 20.08 5.41
N THR A 80 9.43 19.99 5.74
CA THR A 80 10.00 20.66 6.92
C THR A 80 9.92 22.18 6.79
N GLY A 81 10.08 22.74 5.59
CA GLY A 81 9.86 24.16 5.33
C GLY A 81 8.41 24.60 5.59
N ILE A 82 7.43 23.80 5.16
CA ILE A 82 6.00 24.06 5.45
C ILE A 82 5.73 24.00 6.94
N MET A 83 6.28 23.01 7.65
CA MET A 83 6.13 22.86 9.09
C MET A 83 6.77 24.01 9.87
N ALA A 84 7.96 24.47 9.47
CA ALA A 84 8.66 25.58 10.11
C ALA A 84 7.86 26.89 10.07
N ASN A 85 7.07 27.12 9.01
CA ASN A 85 6.24 28.32 8.87
C ASN A 85 4.98 28.34 9.76
N HIS A 86 4.67 27.22 10.43
CA HIS A 86 3.46 27.07 11.24
C HIS A 86 3.76 26.70 12.69
N VAL A 87 4.99 26.94 13.18
CA VAL A 87 5.41 26.63 14.56
C VAL A 87 4.55 27.32 15.63
N HIS A 88 3.87 28.42 15.28
CA HIS A 88 3.02 29.19 16.19
C HIS A 88 1.51 29.07 15.91
N ASN A 89 1.11 28.33 14.87
CA ASN A 89 -0.29 28.17 14.49
C ASN A 89 -0.72 26.70 14.62
N GLU A 90 -2.00 26.46 14.90
CA GLU A 90 -2.53 25.10 14.83
C GLU A 90 -2.45 24.59 13.38
N MET A 91 -1.75 23.47 13.19
CA MET A 91 -1.64 22.78 11.91
C MET A 91 -2.29 21.41 12.01
N ASP A 92 -3.10 21.09 11.02
CA ASP A 92 -3.52 19.70 10.77
C ASP A 92 -2.40 18.94 10.04
N PHE A 93 -1.62 18.18 10.81
CA PHE A 93 -0.55 17.33 10.29
C PHE A 93 -1.05 16.28 9.30
N THR A 94 -2.25 15.74 9.49
CA THR A 94 -2.79 14.69 8.61
C THR A 94 -2.97 15.23 7.21
N ASN A 95 -3.56 16.41 7.07
CA ASN A 95 -3.76 17.03 5.77
C ASN A 95 -2.44 17.42 5.09
N VAL A 96 -1.48 17.97 5.85
CA VAL A 96 -0.18 18.37 5.31
C VAL A 96 0.65 17.17 4.86
N ILE A 97 0.72 16.12 5.67
CA ILE A 97 1.42 14.89 5.31
C ILE A 97 0.73 14.21 4.12
N THR A 98 -0.60 14.10 4.13
CA THR A 98 -1.35 13.47 3.03
C THR A 98 -1.10 14.19 1.72
N ARG A 99 -1.13 15.53 1.71
CA ARG A 99 -0.84 16.33 0.51
C ARG A 99 0.59 16.11 0.03
N ASN A 100 1.57 16.14 0.93
CA ASN A 100 2.97 15.92 0.58
C ASN A 100 3.19 14.51 -0.01
N VAL A 101 2.57 13.49 0.60
CA VAL A 101 2.60 12.11 0.11
C VAL A 101 1.96 12.02 -1.28
N LEU A 102 0.81 12.65 -1.51
CA LEU A 102 0.16 12.70 -2.83
C LEU A 102 1.04 13.39 -3.89
N GLU A 103 1.69 14.50 -3.54
CA GLU A 103 2.59 15.24 -4.44
C GLU A 103 3.91 14.50 -4.70
N THR A 104 4.36 13.67 -3.76
CA THR A 104 5.51 12.78 -3.95
C THR A 104 5.17 11.65 -4.94
N ILE A 105 3.95 11.12 -4.83
CA ILE A 105 3.50 9.90 -5.50
C ILE A 105 2.85 10.16 -6.86
N SER A 106 2.24 11.33 -7.09
CA SER A 106 1.59 11.67 -8.37
C SER A 106 2.55 11.82 -9.55
N PRO A 107 3.76 12.42 -9.41
CA PRO A 107 4.71 12.57 -10.50
C PRO A 107 5.56 11.31 -10.72
N THR A 108 5.81 10.55 -9.65
CA THR A 108 6.49 9.27 -9.76
C THR A 108 5.47 8.21 -10.20
N GLN A 109 5.88 7.20 -10.97
CA GLN A 109 5.01 6.06 -11.32
C GLN A 109 4.59 5.21 -10.08
N VAL A 110 4.82 5.73 -8.87
CA VAL A 110 4.64 5.12 -7.57
C VAL A 110 3.18 5.15 -7.10
N LEU A 111 2.28 5.90 -7.74
CA LEU A 111 0.84 5.86 -7.39
C LEU A 111 0.26 4.45 -7.46
N VAL A 112 0.68 3.68 -8.46
CA VAL A 112 0.35 2.26 -8.58
C VAL A 112 0.99 1.47 -7.43
N LEU A 113 2.27 1.73 -7.13
CA LEU A 113 3.08 1.09 -6.10
C LEU A 113 2.59 1.33 -4.65
N PHE A 114 2.03 2.51 -4.35
CA PHE A 114 1.56 2.87 -3.00
C PHE A 114 0.18 2.25 -2.70
N LEU A 115 -0.70 2.18 -3.69
CA LEU A 115 -1.92 1.36 -3.61
C LEU A 115 -1.59 -0.13 -3.41
N PHE A 116 -0.41 -0.57 -3.86
CA PHE A 116 0.11 -1.91 -3.56
C PHE A 116 0.77 -2.05 -2.18
N CYS A 117 1.36 -1.01 -1.59
CA CYS A 117 1.90 -1.08 -0.22
C CYS A 117 0.83 -1.48 0.81
N LEU A 118 -0.42 -1.05 0.60
CA LEU A 118 -1.58 -1.52 1.37
C LEU A 118 -1.86 -3.03 1.21
N SER A 119 -1.55 -3.61 0.05
CA SER A 119 -1.62 -5.07 -0.16
C SER A 119 -0.41 -5.82 0.41
N LEU A 120 0.74 -5.14 0.51
CA LEU A 120 2.02 -5.64 1.01
C LEU A 120 2.10 -5.69 2.53
N TYR A 121 1.41 -4.82 3.26
CA TYR A 121 1.29 -4.93 4.72
C TYR A 121 0.65 -6.25 5.17
N CYS A 122 -0.08 -6.94 4.28
CA CYS A 122 -0.57 -8.31 4.49
C CYS A 122 0.44 -9.41 4.12
N THR A 123 1.62 -9.10 3.58
CA THR A 123 2.57 -10.15 3.12
C THR A 123 4.00 -9.94 3.63
N HIS A 124 4.40 -8.72 4.01
CA HIS A 124 5.80 -8.45 4.36
C HIS A 124 6.22 -8.86 5.79
N THR A 125 5.31 -9.38 6.61
CA THR A 125 5.64 -10.05 7.89
C THR A 125 6.30 -11.42 7.69
N PHE A 126 6.55 -11.86 6.45
CA PHE A 126 6.98 -13.22 6.12
C PHE A 126 8.43 -13.41 5.67
N TYR A 127 9.23 -12.35 5.57
CA TYR A 127 10.62 -12.50 5.11
C TYR A 127 11.67 -12.24 6.19
N ILE A 128 11.30 -12.35 7.45
CA ILE A 128 12.23 -12.46 8.59
C ILE A 128 11.89 -13.74 9.36
N ASN A 129 12.28 -14.87 8.78
CA ASN A 129 12.75 -16.08 9.45
C ASN A 129 13.56 -16.89 8.43
#